data_AF-A0A1B6FXF2-F1
#
_entry.id   AF-A0A1B6FXF2-F1
#
_cell.length_a   1.000
_cell.length_b   1.000
_cell.length_c   1.000
_cell.angle_alpha   90.00
_cell.angle_beta   90.00
_cell.angle_gamma   90.00
#
_symmetry.space_group_name_H-M   'P 1'
#
loop_
_entity.id
_entity.type
_entity.pdbx_description
1 polymer ?
#
loop_
_entity_poly.entity_id
_entity_poly.type
_entity_poly.pdbx_seq_one_letter_code
_entity_poly.pdbx_strand_id
1 'polypeptide(L)'
;DQQPGGGLRKPEWDVNSLSPFAKDFYSPHPDVVNRPFNEVQQFLASKEITIKGKAPKHIQFFEEANFPEYIMKEVRKQGFDSPTAIQAQGWPIAMSGMNMVGVAKTGSGKTLAYMLPACVHINNQEPLKRGDGPIALVLAPTR
;
A
#
# COMPACT_ATOMS: atom_id res chain seq x y z
N ASP A 1 -29.34 -24.97 1.14
CA ASP A 1 -28.34 -23.89 1.14
C ASP A 1 -26.93 -24.44 0.96
N GLN A 2 -26.29 -24.19 -0.18
CA GLN A 2 -24.86 -24.49 -0.34
C GLN A 2 -24.05 -23.42 0.38
N GLN A 3 -23.25 -23.83 1.35
CA GLN A 3 -22.33 -22.95 2.07
C GLN A 3 -21.34 -22.33 1.06
N PRO A 4 -21.20 -20.99 1.00
CA PRO A 4 -20.19 -20.34 0.18
C PRO A 4 -18.81 -20.92 0.50
N GLY A 5 -18.13 -21.45 -0.51
CA GLY A 5 -16.80 -22.05 -0.36
C GLY A 5 -16.78 -23.55 -0.01
N GLY A 6 -17.92 -24.24 0.12
CA GLY A 6 -17.96 -25.68 0.44
C GLY A 6 -17.30 -26.61 -0.58
N GLY A 7 -17.07 -26.13 -1.81
CA GLY A 7 -16.33 -26.85 -2.85
C GLY A 7 -14.86 -26.45 -3.00
N LEU A 8 -14.34 -25.56 -2.13
CA LEU A 8 -12.95 -25.13 -2.22
C LEU A 8 -12.03 -26.24 -1.73
N ARG A 9 -11.07 -26.63 -2.58
CA ARG A 9 -9.98 -27.50 -2.17
C ARG A 9 -8.94 -26.67 -1.42
N LYS A 10 -8.41 -27.21 -0.33
CA LYS A 10 -7.30 -26.58 0.38
C LYS A 10 -6.10 -26.52 -0.59
N PRO A 11 -5.53 -25.34 -0.87
CA PRO A 11 -4.35 -25.25 -1.69
C PRO A 11 -3.18 -25.95 -0.99
N GLU A 12 -2.44 -26.76 -1.75
CA GLU A 12 -1.15 -27.31 -1.32
C GLU A 12 -0.07 -26.27 -1.60
N TRP A 13 0.56 -25.77 -0.53
CA TRP A 13 1.62 -24.78 -0.63
C TRP A 13 2.98 -25.49 -0.62
N ASP A 14 3.47 -25.90 -1.78
CA ASP A 14 4.86 -26.31 -1.91
C ASP A 14 5.74 -25.08 -2.14
N VAL A 15 6.40 -24.64 -1.08
CA VAL A 15 7.31 -23.48 -1.09
C VAL A 15 8.46 -23.62 -2.10
N ASN A 16 8.83 -24.84 -2.48
CA ASN A 16 9.88 -25.07 -3.49
C ASN A 16 9.38 -24.86 -4.92
N SER A 17 8.07 -24.97 -5.13
CA SER A 17 7.42 -24.73 -6.43
C SER A 17 7.03 -23.27 -6.66
N LEU A 18 7.08 -22.43 -5.62
CA LEU A 18 6.69 -21.03 -5.70
C LEU A 18 7.88 -20.18 -6.18
N SER A 19 7.67 -19.44 -7.27
CA SER A 19 8.64 -18.44 -7.71
C SER A 19 8.75 -17.30 -6.69
N PRO A 20 9.96 -16.92 -6.26
CA PRO A 20 10.14 -15.75 -5.42
C PRO A 20 9.75 -14.48 -6.19
N PHE A 21 9.28 -13.47 -5.46
CA PHE A 21 8.92 -12.19 -6.04
C PHE A 21 9.32 -11.03 -5.13
N ALA A 22 9.59 -9.87 -5.74
CA ALA A 22 9.96 -8.68 -5.01
C ALA A 22 8.73 -8.06 -4.31
N LYS A 23 8.92 -7.63 -3.06
CA LYS A 23 7.85 -7.02 -2.24
C LYS A 23 8.20 -5.65 -1.69
N ASP A 24 9.48 -5.41 -1.41
CA ASP A 24 9.96 -4.13 -0.91
C ASP A 24 10.42 -3.27 -2.10
N PHE A 25 9.62 -2.26 -2.39
CA PHE A 25 9.88 -1.25 -3.42
C PHE A 25 10.06 0.13 -2.80
N TYR A 26 10.11 0.22 -1.46
CA TYR A 26 10.13 1.50 -0.79
C TYR A 26 11.56 2.02 -0.68
N SER A 27 11.81 3.14 -1.35
CA SER A 27 13.01 3.94 -1.14
C SER A 27 12.61 5.22 -0.42
N PRO A 28 12.92 5.40 0.87
CA PRO A 28 12.48 6.57 1.62
C PRO A 28 13.16 7.84 1.11
N HIS A 29 12.39 8.92 0.95
CA HIS A 29 12.94 10.23 0.61
C HIS A 29 13.88 10.74 1.72
N PRO A 30 15.00 11.42 1.40
CA PRO A 30 15.93 11.95 2.41
C PRO A 30 15.25 12.79 3.50
N ASP A 31 14.26 13.60 3.13
CA ASP A 31 13.50 14.42 4.09
C ASP A 31 12.71 13.56 5.09
N VAL A 32 12.16 12.43 4.64
CA VAL A 32 11.47 11.47 5.51
C VAL A 32 12.48 10.83 6.46
N VAL A 33 13.62 10.36 5.95
CA VAL A 33 14.69 9.73 6.76
C VAL A 33 15.18 10.69 7.84
N ASN A 34 15.49 11.93 7.45
CA ASN A 34 16.10 12.94 8.31
C ASN A 34 15.08 13.68 9.19
N ARG A 35 13.77 13.44 9.02
CA ARG A 35 12.73 14.15 9.79
C ARG A 35 12.93 13.99 11.29
N PRO A 36 13.06 15.09 12.06
CA PRO A 36 13.21 15.06 13.50
C PRO A 36 12.06 14.36 14.21
N PHE A 37 12.37 13.69 15.33
CA PHE A 37 11.37 12.93 16.08
C PHE A 37 10.18 13.79 16.55
N ASN A 38 10.43 14.99 17.03
CA ASN A 38 9.40 15.92 17.49
C ASN A 38 8.44 16.32 16.35
N GLU A 39 8.96 16.58 15.16
CA GLU A 39 8.13 16.89 13.99
C GLU A 39 7.29 15.67 13.58
N VAL A 40 7.87 14.46 13.67
CA VAL A 40 7.11 13.24 13.44
C VAL A 40 5.94 13.11 14.41
N GLN A 41 6.19 13.28 15.71
CA GLN A 41 5.13 13.21 16.71
C GLN A 41 4.06 14.30 16.50
N GLN A 42 4.48 15.51 16.16
CA GLN A 42 3.56 16.62 15.90
C GLN A 42 2.64 16.33 14.71
N PHE A 43 3.19 15.80 13.61
CA PHE A 43 2.38 15.44 12.45
C PHE A 43 1.39 14.34 12.79
N LEU A 44 1.85 13.26 13.44
CA LEU A 44 1.00 12.13 13.83
C LEU A 44 -0.16 12.60 14.72
N ALA A 45 0.12 13.44 15.72
CA ALA A 45 -0.90 14.04 16.58
C ALA A 45 -1.87 14.92 15.79
N SER A 46 -1.36 15.78 14.90
CA SER A 46 -2.19 16.70 14.10
C SER A 46 -3.12 15.99 13.10
N LYS A 47 -2.75 14.77 12.68
CA LYS A 47 -3.51 13.95 11.74
C LYS A 47 -4.26 12.79 12.41
N GLU A 48 -4.25 12.73 13.75
CA GLU A 48 -4.88 11.68 14.55
C GLU A 48 -4.40 10.26 14.17
N ILE A 49 -3.12 10.12 13.82
CA ILE A 49 -2.52 8.85 13.40
C ILE A 49 -1.95 8.14 14.64
N THR A 50 -2.37 6.89 14.84
CA THR A 50 -1.80 5.99 15.85
C THR A 50 -1.17 4.79 15.16
N ILE A 51 0.06 4.45 15.54
CA ILE A 51 0.82 3.33 14.98
C ILE A 51 1.01 2.28 16.07
N LYS A 52 0.68 1.03 15.77
CA LYS A 52 0.99 -0.13 16.63
C LYS A 52 1.96 -1.05 15.89
N GLY A 53 3.16 -1.23 16.44
CA GLY A 53 4.23 -2.02 15.82
C GLY A 53 5.26 -1.16 15.09
N LYS A 54 6.13 -1.82 14.30
CA LYS A 54 7.16 -1.14 13.50
C LYS A 54 6.55 -0.65 12.19
N ALA A 55 6.83 0.61 11.83
CA ALA A 55 6.44 1.19 10.56
C ALA A 55 7.49 2.23 10.10
N PRO A 56 7.64 2.45 8.79
CA PRO A 56 8.38 3.60 8.29
C PRO A 56 7.74 4.92 8.73
N LYS A 57 8.53 6.00 8.75
CA LYS A 57 8.02 7.36 9.00
C LYS A 57 7.00 7.73 7.92
N HIS A 58 5.99 8.51 8.29
CA HIS A 58 4.98 9.02 7.36
C HIS A 58 5.61 9.95 6.32
N ILE A 59 4.91 10.13 5.20
CA ILE A 59 5.17 11.22 4.27
C ILE A 59 4.23 12.40 4.57
N GLN A 60 4.62 13.60 4.15
CA GLN A 60 3.81 14.82 4.22
C GLN A 60 3.42 15.33 2.83
N PHE A 61 4.26 15.08 1.82
CA PHE A 61 4.07 15.48 0.42
C PHE A 61 4.10 14.27 -0.52
N PHE A 62 3.50 14.36 -1.70
CA PHE A 62 3.45 13.22 -2.63
C PHE A 62 4.84 12.81 -3.13
N GLU A 63 5.73 13.77 -3.31
CA GLU A 63 7.10 13.59 -3.76
C GLU A 63 7.91 12.72 -2.79
N GLU A 64 7.59 12.81 -1.50
CA GLU A 64 8.25 12.00 -0.47
C GLU A 64 7.86 10.51 -0.52
N ALA A 65 6.77 10.17 -1.23
CA ALA A 65 6.37 8.78 -1.44
C ALA A 65 7.33 8.03 -2.37
N ASN A 66 8.12 8.77 -3.18
CA ASN A 66 8.98 8.20 -4.22
C ASN A 66 8.25 7.20 -5.13
N PHE A 67 6.98 7.47 -5.44
CA PHE A 67 6.27 6.67 -6.44
C PHE A 67 6.90 6.85 -7.83
N PRO A 68 6.82 5.83 -8.70
CA PRO A 68 7.24 5.97 -10.09
C PRO A 68 6.53 7.13 -10.80
N GLU A 69 7.21 7.77 -11.75
CA GLU A 69 6.71 8.99 -12.42
C GLU A 69 5.36 8.78 -13.13
N TYR A 70 5.08 7.57 -13.62
CA TYR A 70 3.77 7.27 -14.23
C TYR A 70 2.61 7.35 -13.23
N ILE A 71 2.85 7.05 -11.95
CA ILE A 71 1.86 7.25 -10.86
C ILE A 71 1.78 8.74 -10.52
N MET A 72 2.93 9.37 -10.31
CA MET A 72 3.00 10.79 -9.90
C MET A 72 2.36 11.73 -10.91
N LYS A 73 2.51 11.45 -12.21
CA LYS A 73 1.83 12.18 -13.28
C LYS A 73 0.31 12.14 -13.13
N GLU A 74 -0.26 10.97 -12.81
CA GLU A 74 -1.71 10.85 -12.61
C GLU A 74 -2.15 11.53 -11.31
N VAL A 75 -1.39 11.39 -10.23
CA VAL A 75 -1.67 12.10 -8.95
C VAL A 75 -1.74 13.61 -9.17
N ARG A 76 -0.77 14.20 -9.88
CA ARG A 76 -0.75 15.64 -10.20
C ARG A 76 -1.94 16.04 -11.07
N LYS A 77 -2.29 15.21 -12.05
CA LYS A 77 -3.43 15.46 -12.96
C LYS A 77 -4.77 15.47 -12.22
N GLN A 78 -4.92 14.67 -11.17
CA GLN A 78 -6.13 14.65 -10.34
C GLN A 78 -6.27 15.90 -9.46
N GLY A 79 -5.22 16.70 -9.30
CA GLY A 79 -5.27 17.96 -8.55
C GLY A 79 -5.42 17.79 -7.03
N PHE A 80 -4.89 16.69 -6.47
CA PHE A 80 -4.84 16.55 -5.02
C PHE A 80 -3.74 17.44 -4.43
N ASP A 81 -4.02 18.09 -3.30
CA ASP A 81 -3.06 19.01 -2.66
C ASP A 81 -1.98 18.27 -1.85
N SER A 82 -2.38 17.23 -1.11
CA SER A 82 -1.48 16.47 -0.22
C SER A 82 -2.05 15.08 0.08
N PRO A 83 -1.21 14.10 0.47
CA PRO A 83 -1.69 12.80 0.92
C PRO A 83 -2.59 12.94 2.16
N THR A 84 -3.70 12.20 2.16
CA THR A 84 -4.55 12.07 3.36
C THR A 84 -3.82 11.33 4.47
N ALA A 85 -4.28 11.45 5.73
CA ALA A 85 -3.65 10.80 6.88
C ALA A 85 -3.38 9.29 6.69
N ILE A 86 -4.35 8.55 6.12
CA ILE A 86 -4.21 7.11 5.89
C ILE A 86 -3.24 6.79 4.73
N GLN A 87 -3.13 7.67 3.74
CA GLN A 87 -2.18 7.54 2.63
C GLN A 87 -0.76 7.89 3.09
N ALA A 88 -0.62 8.99 3.84
CA ALA A 88 0.62 9.51 4.39
C ALA A 88 1.38 8.45 5.21
N GLN A 89 0.66 7.69 6.04
CA GLN A 89 1.26 6.58 6.78
C GLN A 89 1.22 5.26 6.02
N GLY A 90 0.16 5.00 5.24
CA GLY A 90 -0.08 3.72 4.60
C GLY A 90 0.83 3.42 3.41
N TRP A 91 1.16 4.42 2.58
CA TRP A 91 1.97 4.19 1.39
C TRP A 91 3.39 3.71 1.71
N PRO A 92 4.15 4.33 2.65
CA PRO A 92 5.45 3.79 3.05
C PRO A 92 5.36 2.33 3.54
N ILE A 93 4.36 2.00 4.36
CA ILE A 93 4.18 0.64 4.89
C ILE A 93 3.90 -0.36 3.76
N ALA A 94 2.95 -0.03 2.88
CA ALA A 94 2.54 -0.91 1.79
C ALA A 94 3.66 -1.09 0.74
N MET A 95 4.39 -0.01 0.43
CA MET A 95 5.52 -0.06 -0.50
C MET A 95 6.70 -0.86 0.06
N SER A 96 6.86 -0.92 1.38
CA SER A 96 7.85 -1.80 2.04
C SER A 96 7.47 -3.29 2.04
N GLY A 97 6.35 -3.66 1.42
CA GLY A 97 5.89 -5.05 1.37
C GLY A 97 5.41 -5.59 2.72
N MET A 98 5.15 -4.71 3.70
CA MET A 98 4.69 -5.11 5.03
C MET A 98 3.19 -5.40 5.04
N ASN A 99 2.78 -6.36 5.86
CA ASN A 99 1.37 -6.57 6.17
C ASN A 99 0.87 -5.46 7.11
N MET A 100 -0.32 -4.92 6.84
CA MET A 100 -0.89 -3.84 7.65
C MET A 100 -2.41 -3.92 7.80
N VAL A 101 -2.90 -3.32 8.87
CA VAL A 101 -4.32 -3.05 9.09
C VAL A 101 -4.51 -1.53 9.17
N GLY A 102 -5.21 -0.96 8.21
CA GLY A 102 -5.49 0.48 8.14
C GLY A 102 -6.95 0.79 8.52
N VAL A 103 -7.15 1.47 9.65
CA VAL A 103 -8.48 1.88 10.13
C VAL A 103 -8.62 3.39 9.96
N ALA A 104 -9.60 3.82 9.18
CA ALA A 104 -9.92 5.23 8.97
C ALA A 104 -11.39 5.39 8.54
N LYS A 105 -11.97 6.59 8.72
CA LYS A 105 -13.37 6.88 8.39
C LYS A 105 -13.69 6.73 6.89
N THR A 106 -14.96 6.62 6.53
CA THR A 106 -15.40 6.65 5.12
C THR A 106 -15.01 7.99 4.48
N GLY A 107 -14.65 7.98 3.20
CA GLY A 107 -14.16 9.17 2.49
C GLY A 107 -12.73 9.59 2.83
N SER A 108 -12.01 8.85 3.69
CA SER A 108 -10.63 9.19 4.08
C SER A 108 -9.56 8.84 3.05
N GLY A 109 -9.92 8.44 1.82
CA GLY A 109 -8.96 8.08 0.77
C GLY A 109 -8.31 6.69 0.88
N LYS A 110 -8.90 5.76 1.65
CA LYS A 110 -8.39 4.37 1.81
C LYS A 110 -8.17 3.64 0.48
N THR A 111 -9.03 3.87 -0.51
CA THR A 111 -8.92 3.22 -1.82
C THR A 111 -7.57 3.48 -2.47
N LEU A 112 -7.14 4.75 -2.56
CA LEU A 112 -5.82 5.08 -3.10
C LEU A 112 -4.68 4.67 -2.16
N ALA A 113 -4.95 4.51 -0.85
CA ALA A 113 -3.96 4.03 0.10
C ALA A 113 -3.48 2.60 -0.22
N TYR A 114 -4.34 1.73 -0.78
CA TYR A 114 -3.93 0.39 -1.22
C TYR A 114 -3.76 0.26 -2.74
N MET A 115 -4.51 1.03 -3.56
CA MET A 115 -4.44 0.88 -5.02
C MET A 115 -3.14 1.40 -5.62
N LEU A 116 -2.59 2.53 -5.15
CA LEU A 116 -1.35 3.06 -5.73
C LEU A 116 -0.15 2.14 -5.47
N PRO A 117 0.08 1.65 -4.22
CA PRO A 117 1.09 0.63 -3.98
C PRO A 117 0.83 -0.66 -4.76
N ALA A 118 -0.42 -1.09 -4.93
CA ALA A 118 -0.75 -2.27 -5.74
C ALA A 118 -0.36 -2.09 -7.21
N CYS A 119 -0.59 -0.92 -7.81
CA CYS A 119 -0.17 -0.63 -9.18
C CYS A 119 1.37 -0.72 -9.33
N VAL A 120 2.12 -0.16 -8.37
CA VAL A 120 3.58 -0.30 -8.36
C VAL A 120 3.99 -1.76 -8.21
N HIS A 121 3.34 -2.48 -7.29
CA HIS A 121 3.60 -3.89 -7.05
C HIS A 121 3.42 -4.72 -8.33
N ILE A 122 2.28 -4.55 -9.03
CA ILE A 122 1.94 -5.25 -10.28
C ILE A 122 2.98 -4.98 -11.37
N ASN A 123 3.35 -3.71 -11.56
CA ASN A 123 4.29 -3.31 -12.61
C ASN A 123 5.72 -3.81 -12.40
N ASN A 124 6.06 -4.26 -11.19
CA ASN A 124 7.36 -4.85 -10.87
C ASN A 124 7.33 -6.39 -10.82
N GLN A 125 6.23 -7.03 -11.23
CA GLN A 125 6.15 -8.49 -11.39
C GLN A 125 6.32 -8.91 -12.85
N GLU A 126 6.58 -10.20 -13.08
CA GLU A 126 6.53 -10.76 -14.43
C GLU A 126 5.15 -10.51 -15.08
N PRO A 127 5.10 -10.19 -16.39
CA PRO A 127 3.85 -10.09 -17.11
C PRO A 127 3.06 -11.40 -17.05
N LEU A 128 1.75 -11.28 -16.85
CA LEU A 128 0.84 -12.42 -16.79
C LEU A 128 0.88 -13.24 -18.09
N LYS A 129 1.00 -14.56 -17.93
CA LYS A 129 0.88 -15.53 -19.02
C LYS A 129 -0.55 -16.07 -19.06
N ARG A 130 -0.91 -16.68 -20.18
CA ARG A 130 -2.23 -17.32 -20.32
C ARG A 130 -2.37 -18.44 -19.29
N GLY A 131 -3.38 -18.34 -18.44
CA GLY A 131 -3.65 -19.30 -17.36
C GLY A 131 -3.26 -18.80 -15.97
N ASP A 132 -2.52 -17.70 -15.87
CA ASP A 132 -2.17 -17.10 -14.59
C ASP A 132 -3.37 -16.42 -13.93
N GLY A 133 -3.37 -16.40 -12.59
CA GLY A 133 -4.33 -15.66 -11.77
C GLY A 133 -3.94 -14.17 -11.64
N PRO A 134 -4.76 -13.37 -10.92
CA PRO A 134 -4.44 -11.97 -10.68
C PRO A 134 -3.24 -11.81 -9.73
N ILE A 135 -2.41 -10.79 -9.96
CA ILE A 135 -1.32 -10.40 -9.04
C ILE A 135 -1.88 -9.72 -7.77
N ALA A 136 -2.90 -8.89 -7.92
CA ALA A 136 -3.55 -8.20 -6.82
C ALA A 136 -5.04 -8.59 -6.73
N LEU A 137 -5.50 -8.94 -5.53
CA LEU A 137 -6.88 -9.28 -5.24
C LEU A 137 -7.43 -8.37 -4.14
N VAL A 138 -8.51 -7.65 -4.46
CA VAL A 138 -9.24 -6.82 -3.50
C VAL A 138 -10.60 -7.45 -3.26
N LEU A 139 -10.89 -7.77 -1.99
CA LEU A 139 -12.18 -8.33 -1.58
C LEU A 139 -13.04 -7.23 -0.95
N ALA A 140 -14.20 -6.98 -1.53
CA ALA A 140 -15.20 -6.05 -1.02
C ALA A 140 -16.44 -6.81 -0.52
N PRO A 141 -17.12 -6.33 0.54
CA PRO A 141 -18.25 -7.04 1.14
C PRO A 141 -19.53 -7.01 0.28
N THR A 142 -19.63 -6.08 -0.66
CA THR A 142 -20.81 -5.85 -1.50
C THR A 142 -20.39 -5.59 -2.96
N ARG A 143 -21.29 -5.88 -3.90
CA ARG A 143 -21.14 -5.48 -5.31
C ARG A 143 -21.47 -4.00 -5.50
#